data_AF-A0A940C3S4-F1
#
_entry.id   AF-A0A940C3S4-F1
#
_cell.length_a   1.000
_cell.length_b   1.000
_cell.length_c   1.000
_cell.angle_alpha   90.00
_cell.angle_beta   90.00
_cell.angle_gamma   90.00
#
_symmetry.space_group_name_H-M   'P 1'
#
loop_
_entity.id
_entity.type
_entity.pdbx_description
1 polymer ?
#
loop_
_entity_poly.entity_id
_entity_poly.type
_entity_poly.pdbx_seq_one_letter_code
_entity_poly.pdbx_strand_id
1 'polypeptide(L)'
;MYNNGNNRFNNRPNQTYGQTPPSIQPVKAEPLPEDYVKKAEEAIAALKGKVITTSKLRSLFSLFSETYNEVIRGDQEKLTPPQVAVLSAAKVRVYYEIGREDGYRGDLNSGSVGRFVKYSKLLEYLYDIGDSCEKLIQFYHYMEALVAFHRYYFGEKRDNR
;
A
#
# COMPACT_ATOMS: atom_id res chain seq x y z
N MET A 1 -47.95 41.66 15.06
CA MET A 1 -48.30 40.45 14.28
C MET A 1 -47.02 39.86 13.71
N TYR A 2 -46.93 38.54 13.72
CA TYR A 2 -45.75 37.68 13.44
C TYR A 2 -45.39 37.54 11.94
N ASN A 3 -44.18 37.02 11.70
CA ASN A 3 -43.63 36.35 10.49
C ASN A 3 -43.24 37.23 9.29
N ASN A 4 -42.24 36.91 8.44
CA ASN A 4 -41.41 35.73 8.18
C ASN A 4 -40.18 36.26 7.37
N GLY A 5 -38.91 35.92 7.60
CA GLY A 5 -38.32 34.59 7.41
C GLY A 5 -38.04 34.31 5.92
N ASN A 6 -36.84 34.63 5.40
CA ASN A 6 -36.31 34.06 4.14
C ASN A 6 -34.78 34.23 4.02
N ASN A 7 -34.02 33.50 4.84
CA ASN A 7 -32.64 33.13 4.52
C ASN A 7 -32.68 31.89 3.63
N ARG A 8 -32.46 32.07 2.32
CA ARG A 8 -32.28 30.95 1.38
C ARG A 8 -30.82 30.51 1.36
N PHE A 9 -30.44 29.71 2.35
CA PHE A 9 -29.34 28.76 2.19
C PHE A 9 -29.89 27.50 1.53
N ASN A 10 -29.40 27.13 0.35
CA ASN A 10 -29.25 25.73 -0.09
C ASN A 10 -28.74 25.67 -1.54
N ASN A 11 -27.52 25.18 -1.75
CA ASN A 11 -27.31 23.85 -2.33
C ASN A 11 -25.82 23.49 -2.27
N ARG A 12 -25.38 22.89 -1.16
CA ARG A 12 -24.16 22.07 -1.13
C ARG A 12 -24.62 20.63 -0.99
N PRO A 13 -24.18 19.69 -1.85
CA PRO A 13 -24.55 18.30 -1.72
C PRO A 13 -24.10 17.78 -0.36
N ASN A 14 -25.06 17.19 0.33
CA ASN A 14 -24.98 16.71 1.69
C ASN A 14 -23.86 15.65 1.79
N GLN A 15 -22.71 16.03 2.38
CA GLN A 15 -21.66 15.07 2.72
C GLN A 15 -22.18 14.21 3.87
N THR A 16 -22.57 12.98 3.56
CA THR A 16 -22.99 11.98 4.55
C THR A 16 -21.76 11.50 5.36
N TYR A 17 -21.37 12.30 6.35
CA TYR A 17 -20.53 11.85 7.46
C TYR A 17 -21.39 10.99 8.38
N GLY A 18 -21.52 9.70 8.08
CA GLY A 18 -22.32 8.81 8.93
C GLY A 18 -22.27 7.33 8.59
N GLN A 19 -21.63 6.91 7.50
CA GLN A 19 -21.38 5.50 7.25
C GLN A 19 -20.02 5.16 7.85
N THR A 20 -20.00 4.27 8.84
CA THR A 20 -18.75 3.67 9.32
C THR A 20 -17.99 3.11 8.12
N PRO A 21 -16.66 3.33 8.04
CA PRO A 21 -15.85 2.65 7.03
C PRO A 21 -16.20 1.15 7.06
N PRO A 22 -16.33 0.48 5.91
CA PRO A 22 -16.48 -0.98 5.92
C PRO A 22 -15.37 -1.53 6.82
N SER A 23 -15.75 -2.40 7.77
CA SER A 23 -14.80 -3.04 8.66
C SER A 23 -13.67 -3.61 7.81
N ILE A 24 -12.43 -3.17 8.05
CA ILE A 24 -11.25 -3.78 7.43
C ILE A 24 -11.33 -5.25 7.87
N GLN A 25 -11.73 -6.15 6.96
CA GLN A 25 -11.67 -7.57 7.26
C GLN A 25 -10.21 -7.87 7.64
N PRO A 26 -9.96 -8.66 8.69
CA PRO A 26 -8.59 -8.93 9.10
C PRO A 26 -7.84 -9.51 7.91
N VAL A 27 -6.82 -8.79 7.43
CA VAL A 27 -5.96 -9.29 6.35
C VAL A 27 -5.32 -10.57 6.87
N LYS A 28 -5.59 -11.68 6.18
CA LYS A 28 -5.00 -12.97 6.51
C LYS A 28 -3.54 -12.91 6.06
N ALA A 29 -2.62 -13.10 7.00
CA ALA A 29 -1.21 -13.24 6.67
C ALA A 29 -1.00 -14.44 5.73
N GLU A 30 -0.19 -14.26 4.71
CA GLU A 30 0.19 -15.32 3.80
C GLU A 30 1.71 -15.33 3.60
N PRO A 31 2.36 -16.51 3.60
CA PRO A 31 3.78 -16.59 3.34
C PRO A 31 4.09 -16.14 1.92
N LEU A 32 5.18 -15.39 1.78
CA LEU A 32 5.71 -15.05 0.47
C LEU A 32 6.17 -16.35 -0.23
N PRO A 33 5.72 -16.62 -1.45
CA PRO A 33 6.10 -17.84 -2.15
C PRO A 33 7.52 -17.75 -2.71
N GLU A 34 8.17 -18.90 -2.92
CA GLU A 34 9.53 -18.95 -3.50
C GLU A 34 9.60 -18.32 -4.91
N ASP A 35 8.51 -18.43 -5.68
CA ASP A 35 8.38 -17.83 -7.02
C ASP A 35 7.94 -16.35 -6.98
N TYR A 36 8.27 -15.61 -5.91
CA TYR A 36 7.82 -14.23 -5.70
C TYR A 36 8.13 -13.28 -6.86
N VAL A 37 9.21 -13.52 -7.62
CA VAL A 37 9.55 -12.73 -8.81
C VAL A 37 8.46 -12.83 -9.86
N LYS A 38 7.97 -14.05 -10.13
CA LYS A 38 6.85 -14.30 -11.04
C LYS A 38 5.57 -13.68 -10.50
N LYS A 39 5.33 -13.76 -9.19
CA LYS A 39 4.17 -13.11 -8.55
C LYS A 39 4.22 -11.58 -8.65
N ALA A 40 5.40 -10.98 -8.53
CA ALA A 40 5.59 -9.55 -8.73
C ALA A 40 5.26 -9.14 -10.16
N GLU A 41 5.73 -9.91 -11.16
CA GLU A 41 5.39 -9.67 -12.56
C GLU A 41 3.89 -9.78 -12.81
N GLU A 42 3.26 -10.88 -12.38
CA GLU A 42 1.82 -11.12 -12.51
C GLU A 42 1.01 -9.97 -11.89
N ALA A 43 1.40 -9.51 -10.70
CA ALA A 43 0.76 -8.41 -9.99
C ALA A 43 0.84 -7.09 -10.75
N ILE A 44 2.03 -6.73 -11.28
CA ILE A 44 2.23 -5.50 -12.04
C ILE A 44 1.49 -5.55 -13.38
N ALA A 45 1.55 -6.68 -14.09
CA ALA A 45 0.84 -6.86 -15.35
C ALA A 45 -0.69 -6.72 -15.18
N ALA A 46 -1.24 -7.17 -14.05
CA ALA A 46 -2.67 -7.08 -13.74
C ALA A 46 -3.19 -5.64 -13.56
N LEU A 47 -2.31 -4.64 -13.38
CA LEU A 47 -2.72 -3.24 -13.17
C LEU A 47 -3.30 -2.57 -14.42
N LYS A 48 -3.14 -3.15 -15.62
CA LYS A 48 -3.77 -2.73 -16.90
C LYS A 48 -3.82 -1.20 -17.11
N GLY A 49 -2.68 -0.51 -16.90
CA GLY A 49 -2.57 0.94 -17.13
C GLY A 49 -3.21 1.85 -16.06
N LYS A 50 -3.70 1.28 -14.95
CA LYS A 50 -4.13 2.05 -13.78
C LYS A 50 -2.96 2.13 -12.79
N VAL A 51 -2.02 3.00 -13.13
CA VAL A 51 -0.64 2.98 -12.64
C VAL A 51 -0.48 3.75 -11.33
N ILE A 52 -0.02 3.08 -10.28
CA ILE A 52 0.56 3.73 -9.10
C ILE A 52 1.91 4.33 -9.50
N THR A 53 2.23 5.59 -9.17
CA THR A 53 3.51 6.16 -9.62
C THR A 53 4.71 5.45 -8.98
N THR A 54 5.84 5.41 -9.69
CA THR A 54 7.11 4.89 -9.14
C THR A 54 7.52 5.60 -7.86
N SER A 55 7.31 6.92 -7.78
CA SER A 55 7.58 7.72 -6.58
C SER A 55 6.70 7.31 -5.40
N LYS A 56 5.45 6.92 -5.65
CA LYS A 56 4.53 6.44 -4.62
C LYS A 56 4.93 5.06 -4.10
N LEU A 57 5.29 4.15 -5.01
CA LEU A 57 5.86 2.84 -4.65
C LEU A 57 7.12 2.99 -3.78
N ARG A 58 8.04 3.88 -4.20
CA ARG A 58 9.24 4.17 -3.42
C ARG A 58 8.91 4.79 -2.06
N SER A 59 7.93 5.68 -1.99
CA SER A 59 7.51 6.27 -0.72
C SER A 59 6.95 5.24 0.27
N LEU A 60 6.23 4.21 -0.20
CA LEU A 60 5.78 3.10 0.64
C LEU A 60 6.95 2.23 1.09
N PHE A 61 7.91 2.00 0.19
CA PHE A 61 9.10 1.21 0.46
C PHE A 61 10.05 1.85 1.49
N SER A 62 10.22 3.17 1.42
CA SER A 62 11.08 3.94 2.32
C SER A 62 10.72 3.81 3.80
N LEU A 63 9.51 3.35 4.13
CA LEU A 63 9.04 3.20 5.50
C LEU A 63 9.85 2.19 6.31
N PHE A 64 10.43 1.18 5.66
CA PHE A 64 11.16 0.09 6.32
C PHE A 64 12.52 -0.20 5.67
N SER A 65 12.98 0.65 4.74
CA SER A 65 14.31 0.50 4.13
C SER A 65 15.45 0.66 5.14
N GLU A 66 15.30 1.55 6.11
CA GLU A 66 16.29 1.71 7.18
C GLU A 66 16.38 0.45 8.04
N THR A 67 15.23 -0.09 8.46
CA THR A 67 15.15 -1.37 9.19
C THR A 67 15.76 -2.53 8.41
N TYR A 68 15.47 -2.64 7.10
CA TYR A 68 16.12 -3.64 6.25
C TYR A 68 17.65 -3.47 6.22
N ASN A 69 18.14 -2.24 6.05
CA ASN A 69 19.57 -1.94 6.00
C ASN A 69 20.29 -2.28 7.31
N GLU A 70 19.65 -2.09 8.46
CA GLU A 70 20.16 -2.55 9.75
C GLU A 70 20.21 -4.08 9.82
N VAL A 71 19.11 -4.74 9.46
CA VAL A 71 18.99 -6.20 9.54
C VAL A 71 20.01 -6.91 8.67
N ILE A 72 20.24 -6.46 7.43
CA ILE A 72 21.20 -7.10 6.52
C ILE A 72 22.67 -6.94 6.96
N ARG A 73 22.97 -5.96 7.83
CA ARG A 73 24.30 -5.77 8.41
C ARG A 73 24.49 -6.52 9.73
N GLY A 74 23.40 -6.91 10.38
CA GLY A 74 23.42 -7.71 11.60
C GLY A 74 23.41 -9.21 11.32
N ASP A 75 23.58 -9.98 12.39
CA ASP A 75 23.49 -11.44 12.41
C ASP A 75 22.25 -11.94 13.18
N GLN A 76 21.34 -11.02 13.54
CA GLN A 76 20.13 -11.35 14.28
C GLN A 76 19.12 -12.10 13.40
N GLU A 77 18.55 -13.17 13.95
CA GLU A 77 17.48 -13.94 13.32
C GLU A 77 16.11 -13.26 13.47
N LYS A 78 15.96 -12.48 14.55
CA LYS A 78 14.71 -11.80 14.92
C LYS A 78 14.84 -10.29 14.96
N LEU A 79 13.79 -9.62 14.50
CA LEU A 79 13.59 -8.19 14.59
C LEU A 79 13.41 -7.77 16.06
N THR A 80 14.02 -6.65 16.40
CA THR A 80 13.83 -6.02 17.70
C THR A 80 12.42 -5.41 17.82
N PRO A 81 11.89 -5.19 19.04
CA PRO A 81 10.57 -4.56 19.19
C PRO A 81 10.42 -3.20 18.47
N PRO A 82 11.43 -2.30 18.45
CA PRO A 82 11.37 -1.08 17.64
C PRO A 82 11.25 -1.37 16.14
N GLN A 83 11.97 -2.35 15.60
CA GLN A 83 11.91 -2.72 14.19
C GLN A 83 10.53 -3.31 13.82
N VAL A 84 9.94 -4.14 14.68
CA VAL A 84 8.56 -4.63 14.52
C VAL A 84 7.54 -3.48 14.56
N ALA A 85 7.77 -2.46 15.39
CA ALA A 85 6.93 -1.26 15.44
C ALA A 85 6.98 -0.47 14.12
N VAL A 86 8.14 -0.38 13.46
CA VAL A 86 8.28 0.22 12.12
C VAL A 86 7.43 -0.52 11.09
N LEU A 87 7.46 -1.85 11.07
CA LEU A 87 6.61 -2.65 10.18
C LEU A 87 5.11 -2.44 10.48
N SER A 88 4.76 -2.27 11.75
CA SER A 88 3.39 -1.97 12.17
C SER A 88 2.94 -0.59 11.68
N ALA A 89 3.81 0.42 11.75
CA ALA A 89 3.57 1.73 11.18
C ALA A 89 3.44 1.69 9.65
N ALA A 90 4.22 0.85 8.97
CA ALA A 90 4.10 0.64 7.52
C ALA A 90 2.72 0.10 7.12
N LYS A 91 2.18 -0.88 7.87
CA LYS A 91 0.81 -1.41 7.65
C LYS A 91 -0.24 -0.29 7.75
N VAL A 92 -0.18 0.51 8.81
CA VAL A 92 -1.09 1.66 8.99
C VAL A 92 -0.97 2.66 7.83
N ARG A 93 0.25 2.93 7.36
CA ARG A 93 0.48 3.85 6.25
C ARG A 93 -0.11 3.35 4.94
N VAL A 94 -0.01 2.05 4.65
CA VAL A 94 -0.65 1.44 3.47
C VAL A 94 -2.16 1.66 3.50
N TYR A 95 -2.83 1.41 4.63
CA TYR A 95 -4.27 1.68 4.77
C TYR A 95 -4.62 3.16 4.58
N TYR A 96 -3.81 4.06 5.13
CA TYR A 96 -4.00 5.50 4.94
C TYR A 96 -3.91 5.89 3.46
N GLU A 97 -2.95 5.34 2.71
CA GLU A 97 -2.79 5.65 1.29
C GLU A 97 -3.95 5.13 0.43
N ILE A 98 -4.47 3.94 0.73
CA ILE A 98 -5.70 3.41 0.11
C ILE A 98 -6.86 4.40 0.35
N GLY A 99 -7.08 4.79 1.61
CA GLY A 99 -8.17 5.71 1.96
C GLY A 99 -8.04 7.10 1.32
N ARG A 100 -6.80 7.57 1.09
CA ARG A 100 -6.50 8.87 0.50
C ARG A 100 -6.73 8.91 -1.01
N GLU A 101 -6.28 7.90 -1.76
CA GLU A 101 -6.37 7.90 -3.23
C GLU A 101 -7.69 7.38 -3.78
N ASP A 102 -8.30 6.39 -3.13
CA ASP A 102 -9.37 5.61 -3.77
C ASP A 102 -10.77 6.17 -3.54
N GLY A 103 -10.87 7.31 -2.84
CA GLY A 103 -12.09 8.11 -2.73
C GLY A 103 -13.25 7.35 -2.05
N TYR A 104 -13.22 7.32 -0.72
CA TYR A 104 -14.22 6.69 0.17
C TYR A 104 -14.28 5.15 0.08
N ARG A 105 -14.27 4.52 1.27
CA ARG A 105 -14.56 3.09 1.57
C ARG A 105 -13.45 2.04 1.43
N GLY A 106 -12.19 2.39 1.17
CA GLY A 106 -11.12 1.39 1.16
C GLY A 106 -11.39 0.22 0.20
N ASP A 107 -12.16 0.47 -0.85
CA ASP A 107 -12.46 -0.52 -1.87
C ASP A 107 -11.18 -0.80 -2.66
N LEU A 108 -10.58 -1.96 -2.42
CA LEU A 108 -9.36 -2.40 -3.11
C LEU A 108 -9.55 -2.60 -4.63
N ASN A 109 -10.78 -2.43 -5.15
CA ASN A 109 -11.07 -2.43 -6.59
C ASN A 109 -11.07 -1.03 -7.20
N SER A 110 -11.24 0.02 -6.37
CA SER A 110 -11.19 1.42 -6.79
C SER A 110 -9.78 2.01 -6.62
N GLY A 111 -9.48 3.02 -7.44
CA GLY A 111 -8.21 3.76 -7.49
C GLY A 111 -6.90 2.94 -7.62
N SER A 112 -5.78 3.64 -7.69
CA SER A 112 -4.46 3.10 -8.07
C SER A 112 -3.81 2.29 -6.94
N VAL A 113 -3.88 2.80 -5.71
CA VAL A 113 -3.22 2.18 -4.55
C VAL A 113 -3.96 0.94 -4.09
N GLY A 114 -5.29 0.97 -3.96
CA GLY A 114 -6.08 -0.20 -3.54
C GLY A 114 -5.88 -1.39 -4.47
N ARG A 115 -5.92 -1.16 -5.79
CA ARG A 115 -5.62 -2.22 -6.77
C ARG A 115 -4.20 -2.72 -6.70
N PHE A 116 -3.22 -1.84 -6.53
CA PHE A 116 -1.83 -2.26 -6.33
C PHE A 116 -1.69 -3.17 -5.12
N VAL A 117 -2.22 -2.76 -3.96
CA VAL A 117 -2.19 -3.55 -2.73
C VAL A 117 -2.87 -4.90 -2.93
N LYS A 118 -4.03 -4.93 -3.61
CA LYS A 118 -4.77 -6.15 -3.93
C LYS A 118 -3.98 -7.12 -4.79
N TYR A 119 -3.49 -6.67 -5.95
CA TYR A 119 -2.84 -7.57 -6.91
C TYR A 119 -1.47 -8.03 -6.43
N SER A 120 -0.75 -7.17 -5.70
CA SER A 120 0.54 -7.52 -5.10
C SER A 120 0.44 -8.29 -3.79
N LYS A 121 -0.77 -8.46 -3.22
CA LYS A 121 -0.97 -9.05 -1.89
C LYS A 121 -0.06 -8.42 -0.83
N LEU A 122 0.17 -7.10 -0.96
CA LEU A 122 1.20 -6.39 -0.20
C LEU A 122 1.00 -6.53 1.30
N LEU A 123 -0.25 -6.37 1.75
CA LEU A 123 -0.57 -6.43 3.17
C LEU A 123 -0.44 -7.86 3.68
N GLU A 124 -0.92 -8.85 2.94
CA GLU A 124 -0.86 -10.27 3.28
C GLU A 124 0.59 -10.70 3.57
N TYR A 125 1.52 -10.35 2.68
CA TYR A 125 2.94 -10.65 2.85
C TYR A 125 3.58 -9.80 3.96
N LEU A 126 3.22 -8.52 4.08
CA LEU A 126 3.72 -7.65 5.16
C LEU A 126 3.24 -8.10 6.56
N TYR A 127 2.05 -8.70 6.66
CA TYR A 127 1.55 -9.29 7.90
C TYR A 127 2.29 -10.57 8.28
N ASP A 128 2.74 -11.36 7.29
CA ASP A 128 3.44 -12.64 7.52
C ASP A 128 4.88 -12.49 8.03
N ILE A 129 5.52 -11.34 7.82
CA ILE A 129 6.91 -11.08 8.27
C ILE A 129 7.07 -11.36 9.77
N GLY A 130 6.10 -10.93 10.59
CA GLY A 130 6.17 -11.06 12.05
C GLY A 130 7.43 -10.38 12.61
N ASP A 131 8.24 -11.17 13.31
CA ASP A 131 9.55 -10.78 13.85
C ASP A 131 10.72 -11.42 13.09
N SER A 132 10.52 -12.02 11.92
CA SER A 132 11.59 -12.73 11.20
C SER A 132 12.42 -11.78 10.33
N CYS A 133 13.73 -11.75 10.56
CA CYS A 133 14.67 -11.02 9.71
C CYS A 133 14.74 -11.60 8.29
N GLU A 134 14.71 -12.93 8.17
CA GLU A 134 14.70 -13.62 6.88
C GLU A 134 13.48 -13.21 6.05
N LYS A 135 12.28 -13.26 6.64
CA LYS A 135 11.05 -12.85 5.94
C LYS A 135 11.07 -11.37 5.56
N LEU A 136 11.65 -10.50 6.38
CA LEU A 136 11.82 -9.08 6.03
C LEU A 136 12.71 -8.92 4.79
N ILE A 137 13.83 -9.66 4.73
CA ILE A 137 14.75 -9.63 3.59
C ILE A 137 14.04 -10.13 2.32
N GLN A 138 13.35 -11.26 2.39
CA GLN A 138 12.59 -11.81 1.26
C GLN A 138 11.50 -10.82 0.78
N PHE A 139 10.76 -10.23 1.71
CA PHE A 139 9.75 -9.21 1.39
C PHE A 139 10.37 -7.95 0.75
N TYR A 140 11.55 -7.53 1.20
CA TYR A 140 12.25 -6.40 0.61
C TYR A 140 12.62 -6.68 -0.86
N HIS A 141 13.14 -7.86 -1.17
CA HIS A 141 13.43 -8.26 -2.56
C HIS A 141 12.17 -8.39 -3.41
N TYR A 142 11.05 -8.84 -2.85
CA TYR A 142 9.76 -8.81 -3.52
C TYR A 142 9.34 -7.38 -3.90
N MET A 143 9.51 -6.43 -2.99
CA MET A 143 9.24 -5.02 -3.26
C MET A 143 10.17 -4.43 -4.35
N GLU A 144 11.44 -4.82 -4.37
CA GLU A 144 12.37 -4.45 -5.45
C GLU A 144 11.90 -4.99 -6.81
N ALA A 145 11.44 -6.25 -6.85
CA ALA A 145 10.88 -6.85 -8.06
C ALA A 145 9.64 -6.09 -8.56
N LEU A 146 8.71 -5.73 -7.66
CA LEU A 146 7.54 -4.91 -8.00
C LEU A 146 7.95 -3.57 -8.63
N VAL A 147 8.94 -2.88 -8.05
CA VAL A 147 9.45 -1.61 -8.59
C VAL A 147 10.12 -1.80 -9.96
N ALA A 148 10.89 -2.88 -10.13
CA ALA A 148 11.55 -3.20 -11.39
C ALA A 148 10.55 -3.49 -12.51
N PHE A 149 9.58 -4.38 -12.28
CA PHE A 149 8.53 -4.68 -13.26
C PHE A 149 7.66 -3.47 -13.53
N HIS A 150 7.31 -2.69 -12.50
CA HIS A 150 6.59 -1.45 -12.70
C HIS A 150 7.32 -0.52 -13.66
N ARG A 151 8.64 -0.33 -13.47
CA ARG A 151 9.47 0.47 -14.38
C ARG A 151 9.53 -0.12 -15.79
N TYR A 152 9.57 -1.45 -15.92
CA TYR A 152 9.60 -2.12 -17.22
C TYR A 152 8.29 -1.94 -18.00
N TYR A 153 7.14 -2.16 -17.36
CA TYR A 153 5.83 -2.10 -18.01
C TYR A 153 5.28 -0.68 -18.16
N PHE A 154 5.60 0.24 -17.23
CA PHE A 154 4.98 1.57 -17.15
C PHE A 154 5.99 2.73 -17.02
N GLY A 155 7.29 2.47 -17.14
CA GLY A 155 8.28 3.54 -17.19
C GLY A 155 8.11 4.37 -18.45
N GLU A 156 8.09 5.70 -18.31
CA GLU A 156 8.14 6.59 -19.47
C GLU A 156 9.42 6.33 -20.27
N LYS A 157 9.28 6.09 -21.58
CA LYS A 157 10.41 6.25 -22.49
C LYS A 157 10.80 7.72 -22.39
N ARG A 158 12.02 8.02 -21.92
CA ARG A 158 12.61 9.33 -22.14
C ARG A 158 12.78 9.46 -23.65
N ASP A 159 11.84 10.16 -24.29
CA ASP A 159 11.99 10.61 -25.66
C ASP A 159 13.15 11.60 -25.62
N ASN A 160 14.34 11.17 -26.08
CA ASN A 160 15.43 12.09 -26.34
C ASN A 160 15.02 12.92 -27.57
N ARG A 161 14.46 14.11 -27.35
CA ARG A 161 14.36 15.18 -28.34
C ARG A 161 15.14 16.39 -27.86
#